data_AF-A0AAI9VAI1-F1
#
_entry.id   AF-A0AAI9VAI1-F1
#
_cell.length_a   1.000
_cell.length_b   1.000
_cell.length_c   1.000
_cell.angle_alpha   90.00
_cell.angle_beta   90.00
_cell.angle_gamma   90.00
#
_symmetry.space_group_name_H-M   'P 1'
#
loop_
_entity.id
_entity.type
_entity.pdbx_description
1 polymer ?
#
loop_
_entity_poly.entity_id
_entity_poly.type
_entity_poly.pdbx_seq_one_letter_code
_entity_poly.pdbx_strand_id
1 'polypeptide(L)'
;SKSEFIIYSNIIYYLLTKNKRVIRSILALEVYNIVNGVNLTYIILITLRKITDRFSLLLILIIIYIDSYLLYKYLIKLEIIKKKRLIINIITLK
;
A
#
# COMPACT_ATOMS: atom_id res chain seq x y z
N SER A 1 30.23 -8.49 37.13
CA SER A 1 30.79 -9.22 35.98
C SER A 1 30.02 -8.82 34.74
N LYS A 2 30.64 -8.10 33.81
CA LYS A 2 30.03 -7.67 32.54
C LYS A 2 30.24 -8.81 31.54
N SER A 3 29.17 -9.49 31.15
CA SER A 3 29.21 -10.54 30.13
C SER A 3 29.17 -9.90 28.74
N GLU A 4 30.34 -9.78 28.13
CA GLU A 4 30.47 -9.41 26.72
C GLU A 4 30.35 -10.67 25.87
N PHE A 5 29.45 -10.67 24.89
CA PHE A 5 29.31 -11.74 23.91
C PHE A 5 29.92 -11.27 22.57
N ILE A 6 30.93 -12.00 22.11
CA ILE A 6 31.63 -11.74 20.85
C ILE A 6 30.94 -12.56 19.75
N ILE A 7 30.32 -11.87 18.79
CA ILE A 7 29.67 -12.50 17.64
C ILE A 7 30.67 -12.60 16.48
N TYR A 8 31.05 -13.83 16.11
CA TYR A 8 31.81 -14.13 14.88
C TYR A 8 30.82 -14.35 13.73
N SER A 9 30.39 -13.28 13.07
CA SER A 9 29.57 -13.39 11.86
C SER A 9 29.82 -12.20 10.94
N ASN A 10 29.72 -12.41 9.63
CA ASN A 10 29.72 -11.30 8.68
C ASN A 10 28.47 -10.45 8.92
N ILE A 11 28.65 -9.31 9.58
CA ILE A 11 27.59 -8.32 9.78
C ILE A 11 27.29 -7.71 8.41
N ILE A 12 26.26 -8.21 7.72
CA ILE A 12 25.72 -7.54 6.54
C ILE A 12 24.92 -6.33 7.04
N TYR A 13 25.59 -5.20 7.14
CA TYR A 13 24.97 -3.92 7.49
C TYR A 13 24.18 -3.41 6.28
N TYR A 14 22.85 -3.43 6.35
CA TYR A 14 22.00 -2.81 5.33
C TYR A 14 21.86 -1.31 5.60
N LEU A 15 22.77 -0.50 5.04
CA LEU A 15 22.73 0.95 5.14
C LEU A 15 21.80 1.49 4.04
N LEU A 16 20.54 1.74 4.38
CA LEU A 16 19.60 2.47 3.52
C LEU A 16 20.03 3.93 3.39
N THR A 17 20.99 4.19 2.51
CA THR A 17 21.34 5.56 2.11
C THR A 17 20.17 6.17 1.34
N LYS A 18 19.79 7.41 1.66
CA LYS A 18 18.72 8.16 0.98
C LYS A 18 19.08 8.37 -0.50
N ASN A 19 18.78 7.39 -1.35
CA ASN A 19 18.99 7.47 -2.79
C ASN A 19 17.68 7.83 -3.50
N LYS A 20 17.72 8.83 -4.39
CA LYS A 20 16.57 9.24 -5.22
C LYS A 20 15.98 8.05 -6.01
N ARG A 21 16.80 7.08 -6.42
CA ARG A 21 16.36 5.88 -7.14
C ARG A 21 15.49 4.97 -6.27
N VAL A 22 15.92 4.66 -5.05
CA VAL A 22 15.17 3.80 -4.11
C VAL A 22 13.82 4.44 -3.74
N ILE A 23 13.80 5.76 -3.54
CA ILE A 23 12.56 6.50 -3.28
C ILE A 23 11.62 6.43 -4.50
N ARG A 24 12.14 6.58 -5.73
CA ARG A 24 11.34 6.46 -6.95
C ARG A 24 10.75 5.06 -7.12
N SER A 25 11.50 4.01 -6.78
CA SER A 25 11.01 2.63 -6.81
C SER A 25 9.92 2.37 -5.78
N ILE A 26 10.07 2.89 -4.55
CA ILE A 26 9.05 2.77 -3.50
C ILE A 26 7.74 3.46 -3.91
N LEU A 27 7.82 4.64 -4.51
CA LEU A 27 6.64 5.37 -4.98
C LEU A 27 5.98 4.69 -6.17
N ALA A 28 6.77 4.19 -7.12
CA ALA A 28 6.25 3.40 -8.23
C ALA A 28 5.54 2.14 -7.74
N LEU A 29 6.09 1.48 -6.70
CA LEU A 29 5.48 0.32 -6.06
C LEU A 29 4.16 0.67 -5.37
N GLU A 30 4.06 1.80 -4.68
CA GLU A 30 2.78 2.23 -4.09
C GLU A 30 1.71 2.53 -5.15
N VAL A 31 2.06 3.20 -6.24
CA VAL A 31 1.13 3.45 -7.36
C VAL A 31 0.68 2.12 -7.97
N TYR A 32 1.61 1.19 -8.19
CA TYR A 32 1.30 -0.15 -8.67
C TYR A 32 0.36 -0.90 -7.73
N ASN A 33 0.62 -0.85 -6.42
CA ASN A 33 -0.22 -1.49 -5.41
C ASN A 33 -1.63 -0.89 -5.38
N ILE A 34 -1.78 0.42 -5.56
CA ILE A 34 -3.10 1.07 -5.66
C ILE A 34 -3.86 0.51 -6.87
N VAL A 35 -3.25 0.53 -8.06
CA VAL A 35 -3.88 0.04 -9.30
C VAL A 35 -4.24 -1.45 -9.20
N ASN A 36 -3.30 -2.26 -8.70
CA ASN A 36 -3.52 -3.69 -8.53
C ASN A 36 -4.62 -3.99 -7.50
N GLY A 37 -4.68 -3.22 -6.40
CA GLY A 37 -5.74 -3.31 -5.40
C GLY A 37 -7.12 -3.04 -5.99
N VAL A 38 -7.26 -2.02 -6.84
CA VAL A 38 -8.52 -1.74 -7.54
C VAL A 38 -8.92 -2.88 -8.47
N ASN A 39 -7.99 -3.38 -9.30
CA ASN A 39 -8.26 -4.48 -10.22
C ASN A 39 -8.69 -5.76 -9.49
N LEU A 40 -7.97 -6.14 -8.43
CA LEU A 40 -8.33 -7.30 -7.61
C LEU A 40 -9.74 -7.16 -7.03
N THR A 41 -10.07 -5.98 -6.52
CA THR A 41 -11.39 -5.77 -5.91
C THR A 41 -12.50 -5.80 -6.95
N TYR A 42 -12.26 -5.27 -8.15
CA TYR A 42 -13.20 -5.39 -9.26
C TYR A 42 -13.46 -6.86 -9.65
N ILE A 43 -12.40 -7.68 -9.70
CA ILE A 43 -12.53 -9.12 -9.97
C ILE A 43 -13.33 -9.81 -8.85
N ILE A 44 -13.03 -9.50 -7.58
CA ILE A 44 -13.78 -10.03 -6.43
C ILE A 44 -15.26 -9.64 -6.52
N LEU A 45 -15.56 -8.37 -6.86
CA LEU A 45 -16.93 -7.88 -7.02
C LEU A 45 -17.70 -8.67 -8.08
N ILE A 46 -17.13 -8.84 -9.28
CA ILE A 46 -17.78 -9.62 -10.35
C ILE A 46 -18.00 -11.06 -9.90
N THR A 47 -17.00 -11.65 -9.23
CA THR A 47 -17.06 -13.04 -8.78
C THR A 47 -18.15 -13.22 -7.73
N LEU A 48 -18.20 -12.33 -6.73
CA LEU A 48 -19.24 -12.31 -5.72
C LEU A 48 -20.61 -12.08 -6.34
N ARG A 49 -20.75 -11.15 -7.30
CA ARG A 49 -22.00 -10.90 -8.00
C ARG A 49 -22.52 -12.15 -8.72
N LYS A 50 -21.64 -12.85 -9.44
CA LYS A 50 -21.99 -14.13 -10.08
C LYS A 50 -22.45 -15.20 -9.08
N ILE A 51 -21.90 -15.19 -7.87
CA ILE A 51 -22.30 -16.11 -6.80
C ILE A 51 -23.66 -15.66 -6.23
N THR A 52 -23.80 -14.40 -5.82
CA THR A 52 -25.05 -13.88 -5.24
C THR A 52 -26.22 -13.98 -6.20
N ASP A 53 -26.00 -13.78 -7.50
CA ASP A 53 -27.02 -13.96 -8.54
C ASP A 53 -27.53 -15.41 -8.60
N ARG A 54 -26.64 -16.40 -8.41
CA ARG A 54 -27.03 -17.82 -8.38
C ARG A 54 -27.75 -18.20 -7.08
N PHE A 55 -27.44 -17.53 -5.98
CA PHE A 55 -28.00 -17.80 -4.66
C PHE A 55 -29.15 -16.84 -4.29
N SER A 56 -29.58 -15.96 -5.20
CA SER A 56 -30.59 -14.92 -4.96
C SER A 56 -30.31 -14.06 -3.70
N LEU A 57 -29.02 -13.83 -3.40
CA LEU A 57 -28.57 -13.06 -2.25
C LEU A 57 -28.46 -11.57 -2.59
N LEU A 58 -28.62 -10.71 -1.58
CA LEU A 58 -28.49 -9.26 -1.70
C LEU A 58 -27.09 -8.83 -2.18
N LEU A 59 -27.05 -7.72 -2.92
CA LEU A 59 -25.81 -7.10 -3.40
C LEU A 59 -24.87 -6.77 -2.23
N ILE A 60 -23.65 -7.28 -2.31
CA ILE A 60 -22.59 -7.06 -1.32
C ILE A 60 -21.85 -5.77 -1.67
N LEU A 61 -21.90 -4.79 -0.77
CA LEU A 61 -21.11 -3.58 -0.89
C LEU A 61 -19.64 -3.87 -0.53
N ILE A 62 -18.71 -3.56 -1.42
CA ILE A 62 -17.27 -3.70 -1.15
C ILE A 62 -16.66 -2.32 -0.93
N ILE A 63 -16.04 -2.13 0.23
CA ILE A 63 -15.29 -0.94 0.60
C ILE A 63 -13.82 -1.30 0.67
N ILE A 64 -12.99 -0.64 -0.14
CA ILE A 64 -11.54 -0.80 -0.12
C ILE A 64 -10.92 0.39 0.61
N TYR A 65 -10.00 0.09 1.51
CA TYR A 65 -9.13 1.08 2.14
C TYR A 65 -7.69 0.86 1.66
N ILE A 66 -7.08 1.89 1.07
CA ILE A 66 -5.66 1.86 0.69
C ILE A 66 -4.93 2.97 1.44
N ASP A 67 -4.00 2.59 2.31
CA ASP A 67 -3.08 3.52 2.96
C ASP A 67 -1.91 3.82 2.01
N SER A 68 -1.77 5.08 1.61
CA SER A 68 -0.75 5.55 0.66
C SER A 68 0.20 6.56 1.31
N TYR A 69 0.64 6.25 2.53
CA TYR A 69 1.42 7.15 3.37
C TYR A 69 2.73 7.65 2.71
N LEU A 70 3.51 6.81 2.02
CA LEU A 70 4.78 7.26 1.45
C LEU A 70 4.55 8.13 0.20
N LEU A 71 3.51 7.83 -0.59
CA LEU A 71 3.05 8.61 -1.74
C LEU A 71 2.68 10.01 -1.28
N TYR A 72 1.85 10.08 -0.25
CA TYR A 72 1.45 11.34 0.37
C TYR A 72 2.65 12.12 0.93
N LYS A 73 3.56 11.45 1.66
CA LYS A 73 4.78 12.08 2.19
C LYS A 73 5.64 12.67 1.08
N TYR A 74 5.66 12.03 -0.08
CA TYR A 74 6.36 12.53 -1.25
C TYR A 74 5.64 13.69 -1.95
N LEU A 75 4.31 13.67 -2.05
CA LEU A 75 3.52 14.79 -2.60
C LEU A 75 3.67 16.08 -1.78
N ILE A 76 3.76 15.97 -0.44
CA ILE A 76 4.10 17.11 0.43
C ILE A 76 5.50 17.62 0.10
N LYS A 77 6.47 16.71 -0.08
CA LYS A 77 7.86 17.08 -0.40
C LYS A 77 7.99 17.81 -1.74
N LEU A 78 7.10 17.51 -2.69
CA LEU A 78 7.02 18.21 -3.99
C LEU A 78 6.19 19.50 -3.94
N GLU A 79 5.69 19.90 -2.77
CA GLU A 79 4.80 21.06 -2.57
C GLU A 79 3.48 21.01 -3.37
N ILE A 80 3.13 19.85 -3.94
CA ILE A 80 1.87 19.64 -4.68
C ILE A 80 0.68 19.77 -3.71
N ILE A 81 0.84 19.30 -2.47
CA ILE A 81 -0.21 19.36 -1.44
C ILE A 81 0.34 20.10 -0.22
N LYS A 82 -0.36 21.17 0.21
CA LYS A 82 0.06 22.04 1.32
C LYS A 82 -0.36 21.58 2.71
N LYS A 83 -1.33 20.66 2.83
CA LYS A 83 -1.90 20.24 4.12
C LYS A 83 -1.49 18.83 4.52
N LYS A 84 -1.18 18.67 5.81
CA LYS A 84 -1.04 17.35 6.41
C LYS A 84 -2.41 16.70 6.58
N ARG A 85 -2.87 15.90 5.62
CA ARG A 85 -4.07 15.05 5.74
C ARG A 85 -3.71 13.66 5.21
N LEU A 86 -3.91 12.62 6.02
CA LEU A 86 -3.81 11.23 5.59
C LEU A 86 -4.67 11.06 4.33
N ILE A 87 -4.06 10.69 3.21
CA ILE A 87 -4.82 10.39 1.98
C ILE A 87 -5.30 8.96 2.12
N ILE A 88 -6.55 8.85 2.57
CA ILE A 88 -7.28 7.60 2.59
C ILE A 88 -8.08 7.54 1.28
N ASN A 89 -7.72 6.61 0.40
CA ASN A 89 -8.56 6.33 -0.76
C ASN A 89 -9.67 5.38 -0.33
N ILE A 90 -10.89 5.90 -0.22
CA ILE A 90 -12.11 5.10 -0.03
C ILE A 90 -12.70 4.83 -1.41
N ILE A 91 -12.64 3.58 -1.85
CA ILE A 91 -13.28 3.15 -3.08
C ILE A 91 -14.47 2.27 -2.68
N THR A 92 -15.66 2.72 -3.04
CA THR A 92 -16.90 1.98 -2.86
C THR A 92 -17.36 1.45 -4.20
N LEU A 93 -17.55 0.14 -4.30
CA LEU A 93 -18.08 -0.52 -5.48
C LEU A 93 -19.46 -1.11 -5.15
N LYS A 94 -20.42 -0.89 -6.06
CA LYS A 94 -21.80 -1.38 -6.02
C LYS A 94 -22.05 -2.34 -7.17
#